data_AF-A0A7S2AMF9-F1
#
_entry.id   AF-A0A7S2AMF9-F1
#
_cell.length_a   1.000
_cell.length_b   1.000
_cell.length_c   1.000
_cell.angle_alpha   90.00
_cell.angle_beta   90.00
_cell.angle_gamma   90.00
#
_symmetry.space_group_name_H-M   'P 1'
#
loop_
_entity.id
_entity.type
_entity.pdbx_description
1 polymer ?
#
loop_
_entity_poly.entity_id
_entity_poly.type
_entity_poly.pdbx_seq_one_letter_code
_entity_poly.pdbx_strand_id
1 'polypeptide(L)'
;LVTSLRRYSLVCPHSEVDTWFPVSFIFYPACPEASEQDAFSTAYRCTAAAGGSSNVWILKPSDGGKGEGIRIMDDEGDILAFLSTRPKGSIAWVVSRYIERPLLLPGNRKFDWRLWVLLGHDS
;
A
#
# COMPACT_ATOMS: atom_id res chain seq x y z
N LEU A 1 5.03 -9.08 -1.55
CA LEU A 1 4.22 -8.67 -2.73
C LEU A 1 4.66 -7.31 -3.26
N VAL A 2 4.56 -6.22 -2.48
CA VAL A 2 4.93 -4.86 -2.91
C VAL A 2 6.36 -4.81 -3.50
N THR A 3 7.34 -5.31 -2.76
CA THR A 3 8.74 -5.37 -3.22
C THR A 3 8.93 -6.24 -4.47
N SER A 4 8.23 -7.37 -4.54
CA SER A 4 8.27 -8.28 -5.69
C SER A 4 7.72 -7.64 -6.96
N LEU A 5 6.57 -6.96 -6.87
CA LEU A 5 5.94 -6.28 -8.01
C LEU A 5 6.76 -5.09 -8.49
N ARG A 6 7.29 -4.26 -7.57
CA ARG A 6 8.21 -3.17 -7.93
C ARG A 6 9.46 -3.70 -8.64
N ARG A 7 10.07 -4.78 -8.12
CA ARG A 7 11.23 -5.42 -8.77
C ARG A 7 10.86 -5.96 -10.15
N TYR A 8 9.69 -6.55 -10.31
CA TYR A 8 9.21 -7.03 -11.60
C TYR A 8 9.01 -5.89 -12.61
N SER A 9 8.43 -4.75 -12.18
CA SER A 9 8.28 -3.55 -13.03
C SER A 9 9.62 -3.09 -13.63
N LEU A 10 10.69 -3.09 -12.82
CA LEU A 10 12.03 -2.72 -13.26
C LEU A 10 12.62 -3.67 -14.30
N VAL A 11 12.32 -4.97 -14.21
CA VAL A 11 12.84 -6.00 -15.12
C VAL A 11 11.98 -6.13 -16.38
N CYS A 12 10.69 -5.82 -16.29
CA CYS A 12 9.71 -5.92 -17.36
C CYS A 12 8.94 -4.60 -17.54
N PRO A 13 9.52 -3.57 -18.19
CA PRO A 13 8.87 -2.26 -18.33
C PRO A 13 7.52 -2.29 -19.05
N HIS A 14 7.33 -3.26 -19.95
CA HIS A 14 6.07 -3.47 -20.68
C HIS A 14 4.93 -4.03 -19.81
N SER A 15 5.21 -4.43 -18.57
CA SER A 15 4.19 -4.94 -17.65
C SER A 15 3.23 -3.86 -17.13
N GLU A 16 3.62 -2.59 -17.27
CA GLU A 16 2.86 -1.42 -16.82
C GLU A 16 2.40 -1.53 -15.37
N VAL A 17 3.14 -2.26 -14.51
CA VAL A 17 2.75 -2.50 -13.10
C VAL A 17 2.42 -1.20 -12.39
N ASP A 18 3.20 -0.16 -12.63
CA ASP A 18 3.05 1.15 -11.97
C ASP A 18 1.77 1.91 -12.41
N THR A 19 1.07 1.46 -13.45
CA THR A 19 -0.20 2.08 -13.90
C THR A 19 -1.42 1.48 -13.19
N TRP A 20 -1.38 0.19 -12.86
CA TRP A 20 -2.51 -0.53 -12.26
C TRP A 20 -2.30 -0.94 -10.81
N PHE A 21 -1.06 -1.05 -10.34
CA PHE A 21 -0.75 -1.33 -8.94
C PHE A 21 -0.73 -0.02 -8.14
N PRO A 22 -1.49 0.09 -7.04
CA PRO A 22 -1.47 1.29 -6.22
C PRO A 22 -0.08 1.58 -5.65
N VAL A 23 0.33 2.85 -5.73
CA VAL A 23 1.56 3.33 -5.09
C VAL A 23 1.54 2.91 -3.62
N SER A 24 2.57 2.18 -3.22
CA SER A 24 2.66 1.53 -1.91
C SER A 24 4.06 1.71 -1.33
N PHE A 25 4.17 1.70 0.00
CA PHE A 25 5.40 1.84 0.77
C PHE A 25 5.41 0.86 1.95
N ILE A 26 6.60 0.47 2.40
CA ILE A 26 6.79 -0.45 3.52
C ILE A 26 7.45 0.28 4.68
N PHE A 27 6.86 0.13 5.87
CA PHE A 27 7.37 0.66 7.12
C PHE A 27 7.72 -0.49 8.06
N TYR A 28 8.88 -0.39 8.71
CA TYR A 28 9.36 -1.37 9.66
C TYR A 28 9.52 -0.70 11.04
N PRO A 29 8.50 -0.76 11.91
CA PRO A 29 8.64 -0.19 13.26
C PRO A 29 9.81 -0.78 14.06
N ALA A 30 10.21 -2.01 13.76
CA ALA A 30 11.38 -2.67 14.34
C ALA A 30 12.73 -2.13 13.84
N CYS A 31 12.77 -1.56 12.64
CA CYS A 31 13.97 -0.96 12.03
C CYS A 31 13.54 0.28 11.23
N PRO A 32 13.30 1.42 11.90
CA PRO A 32 12.83 2.63 11.24
C PRO A 32 13.74 3.07 10.08
N GLU A 33 15.04 2.80 10.15
CA GLU A 33 16.00 3.15 9.10
C GLU A 33 15.77 2.37 7.79
N ALA A 34 15.16 1.18 7.87
CA ALA A 34 14.79 0.39 6.70
C ALA A 34 13.41 0.79 6.12
N SER A 35 12.70 1.72 6.76
CA SER A 35 11.37 2.16 6.33
C SER A 35 11.46 3.10 5.13
N GLU A 36 10.47 3.03 4.24
CA GLU A 36 10.38 3.88 3.05
C GLU A 36 9.76 5.26 3.35
N GLN A 37 10.05 5.84 4.52
CA GLN A 37 9.41 7.07 5.01
C GLN A 37 9.64 8.26 4.07
N ASP A 38 10.88 8.53 3.66
CA ASP A 38 11.20 9.66 2.79
C ASP A 38 10.52 9.55 1.41
N ALA A 39 10.45 8.33 0.88
CA ALA A 39 9.79 8.04 -0.38
C ALA A 39 8.27 8.25 -0.27
N PHE A 40 7.65 7.79 0.83
CA PHE A 40 6.25 8.05 1.14
C PHE A 40 5.97 9.56 1.25
N SER A 41 6.74 10.28 2.04
CA SER A 41 6.57 11.73 2.24
C SER A 41 6.74 12.53 0.95
N THR A 42 7.63 12.09 0.06
CA THR A 42 7.78 12.70 -1.27
C THR A 42 6.55 12.46 -2.13
N ALA A 43 6.08 11.21 -2.22
CA ALA A 43 4.90 10.86 -3.00
C ALA A 43 3.62 11.53 -2.47
N TYR A 44 3.46 11.62 -1.14
CA TYR A 44 2.36 12.31 -0.49
C TYR A 44 2.33 13.78 -0.91
N ARG A 45 3.47 14.49 -0.80
CA ARG A 45 3.58 15.92 -1.18
C ARG A 45 3.35 16.15 -2.67
N CYS A 46 3.89 15.30 -3.55
CA CYS A 46 3.64 15.40 -5.00
C CYS A 46 2.15 15.24 -5.33
N THR A 47 1.47 14.30 -4.67
CA THR A 47 0.03 14.09 -4.85
C THR A 47 -0.78 15.29 -4.37
N ALA A 48 -0.44 15.83 -3.20
CA ALA A 48 -1.09 17.03 -2.65
C ALA A 48 -0.91 18.26 -3.56
N ALA A 49 0.29 18.44 -4.13
CA ALA A 49 0.60 19.54 -5.05
C ALA A 49 -0.14 19.43 -6.40
N ALA A 50 -0.43 18.21 -6.87
CA ALA A 50 -1.12 17.98 -8.13
C ALA A 50 -2.63 18.34 -8.10
N GLY A 51 -3.21 18.60 -6.93
CA GLY A 51 -4.56 19.19 -6.79
C GLY A 51 -5.74 18.33 -7.29
N GLY A 52 -5.54 17.05 -7.60
CA GLY A 52 -6.48 16.24 -8.39
C GLY A 52 -7.36 15.21 -7.67
N SER A 53 -7.17 14.94 -6.37
CA SER A 53 -7.98 13.97 -5.58
C SER A 53 -7.69 14.08 -4.08
N SER A 54 -8.52 13.48 -3.22
CA SER A 54 -8.25 13.43 -1.77
C SER A 54 -7.07 12.49 -1.50
N ASN A 55 -6.13 12.84 -0.63
CA ASN A 55 -4.86 12.11 -0.48
C ASN A 55 -4.97 10.96 0.53
N VAL A 56 -5.83 9.99 0.26
CA VAL A 56 -6.20 8.92 1.20
C VAL A 56 -5.30 7.69 1.04
N TRP A 57 -4.88 7.12 2.16
CA TRP A 57 -4.01 5.96 2.27
C TRP A 57 -4.64 4.87 3.13
N ILE A 58 -4.37 3.61 2.80
CA ILE A 58 -4.73 2.44 3.58
C ILE A 58 -3.47 1.80 4.16
N LEU A 59 -3.46 1.65 5.49
CA LEU A 59 -2.38 1.06 6.26
C LEU A 59 -2.79 -0.36 6.65
N LYS A 60 -1.91 -1.32 6.39
CA LYS A 60 -2.16 -2.73 6.69
C LYS A 60 -0.96 -3.37 7.39
N PRO A 61 -1.17 -4.11 8.49
CA PRO A 61 -0.12 -4.94 9.06
C PRO A 61 0.23 -6.10 8.10
N SER A 62 1.50 -6.50 8.05
CA SER A 62 1.97 -7.54 7.13
C SER A 62 1.69 -8.97 7.61
N ASP A 63 1.12 -9.16 8.80
CA ASP A 63 0.84 -10.48 9.40
C ASP A 63 -0.53 -11.07 9.05
N GLY A 64 -1.29 -10.43 8.16
CA GLY A 64 -2.32 -11.10 7.36
C GLY A 64 -3.57 -11.62 8.09
N GLY A 65 -3.82 -11.22 9.33
CA GLY A 65 -4.97 -11.71 10.11
C GLY A 65 -6.25 -10.87 9.98
N LYS A 66 -7.29 -11.43 9.34
CA LYS A 66 -8.73 -11.06 9.50
C LYS A 66 -9.16 -9.59 9.30
N GLY A 67 -8.28 -8.73 8.77
CA GLY A 67 -8.55 -7.30 8.63
C GLY A 67 -8.42 -6.50 9.93
N GLU A 68 -7.92 -7.12 11.01
CA GLU A 68 -7.56 -6.38 12.22
C GLU A 68 -6.39 -5.43 11.94
N GLY A 69 -6.43 -4.25 12.55
CA GLY A 69 -5.38 -3.25 12.42
C GLY A 69 -5.37 -2.48 11.10
N ILE A 70 -6.28 -2.75 10.15
CA ILE A 70 -6.38 -1.93 8.92
C ILE A 70 -6.87 -0.53 9.27
N ARG A 71 -6.21 0.49 8.76
CA ARG A 71 -6.58 1.90 8.94
C ARG A 71 -6.67 2.61 7.60
N ILE A 72 -7.61 3.54 7.49
CA ILE A 72 -7.70 4.48 6.38
C ILE A 72 -7.41 5.85 6.98
N MET A 73 -6.45 6.58 6.39
CA MET A 73 -5.94 7.84 6.91
C MET A 73 -5.59 8.76 5.73
N ASP A 74 -5.69 10.05 5.91
CA ASP A 74 -5.48 11.06 4.86
C ASP A 74 -4.53 12.19 5.25
N ASP A 75 -4.12 12.27 6.53
CA ASP A 75 -3.08 13.18 7.00
C ASP A 75 -1.71 12.48 7.15
N GLU A 76 -0.67 13.08 6.56
CA GLU A 76 0.70 12.55 6.61
C GLU A 76 1.25 12.48 8.04
N GLY A 77 1.03 13.53 8.85
CA GLY A 77 1.53 13.60 10.21
C GLY A 77 0.94 12.49 11.09
N ASP A 78 -0.37 12.30 10.99
CA ASP A 78 -1.09 11.25 11.71
C ASP A 78 -0.64 9.85 11.27
N ILE A 79 -0.40 9.64 9.97
CA ILE A 79 0.13 8.37 9.44
C ILE A 79 1.50 8.06 10.04
N LEU A 80 2.42 9.02 10.02
CA LEU A 80 3.77 8.84 10.53
C LEU A 80 3.78 8.68 12.06
N ALA A 81 2.93 9.41 12.78
CA ALA A 81 2.75 9.26 14.22
C ALA A 81 2.19 7.87 14.58
N PHE A 82 1.20 7.39 13.83
CA PHE A 82 0.64 6.06 14.05
C PHE A 82 1.68 4.95 13.88
N LEU A 83 2.51 5.04 12.82
CA LEU A 83 3.54 4.06 12.51
C LEU A 83 4.70 4.10 13.50
N SER A 84 5.13 5.29 13.94
CA SER A 84 6.23 5.46 14.89
C SER A 84 5.89 5.05 16.32
N THR A 85 4.60 5.08 16.70
CA THR A 85 4.15 4.62 18.03
C THR A 85 4.02 3.09 18.15
N ARG A 86 4.26 2.34 17.06
CA ARG A 86 4.23 0.88 17.13
C ARG A 86 5.44 0.35 17.92
N PRO A 87 5.28 -0.67 18.77
CA PRO A 87 6.39 -1.22 19.56
C PRO A 87 7.58 -1.64 18.68
N LYS A 88 8.80 -1.43 19.18
CA LYS A 88 10.01 -1.99 18.55
C LYS A 88 9.88 -3.52 18.50
N GLY A 89 10.21 -4.13 17.37
CA GLY A 89 10.02 -5.56 17.11
C GLY A 89 8.63 -5.94 16.58
N SER A 90 7.72 -4.97 16.41
CA SER A 90 6.45 -5.23 15.73
C SER A 90 6.62 -5.42 14.22
N ILE A 91 5.61 -6.08 13.64
CA ILE A 91 5.52 -6.45 12.23
C ILE A 91 5.63 -5.24 11.30
N ALA A 92 6.09 -5.50 10.08
CA ALA A 92 6.10 -4.49 9.02
C ALA A 92 4.67 -4.07 8.63
N TRP A 93 4.53 -2.84 8.17
CA TRP A 93 3.29 -2.26 7.69
C TRP A 93 3.41 -1.88 6.22
N VAL A 94 2.34 -2.08 5.47
CA VAL A 94 2.21 -1.58 4.10
C VAL A 94 1.28 -0.37 4.13
N VAL A 95 1.76 0.74 3.58
CA VAL A 95 1.01 1.99 3.37
C VAL A 95 0.77 2.12 1.88
N SER A 96 -0.49 2.02 1.45
CA SER A 96 -0.86 2.01 0.02
C SER A 96 -1.86 3.12 -0.26
N ARG A 97 -1.77 3.75 -1.43
CA ARG A 97 -2.78 4.70 -1.87
C ARG A 97 -4.14 4.01 -1.91
N TYR A 98 -5.16 4.62 -1.31
CA TYR A 98 -6.51 4.06 -1.27
C TYR A 98 -7.23 4.33 -2.60
N ILE A 99 -7.90 3.31 -3.13
CA ILE A 99 -8.72 3.45 -4.34
C ILE A 99 -10.07 4.06 -3.93
N GLU A 100 -10.20 5.37 -4.11
CA GLU A 100 -11.39 6.15 -3.69
C GLU A 100 -12.61 5.97 -4.59
N ARG A 101 -12.39 5.56 -5.85
CA ARG A 101 -13.46 5.34 -6.84
C ARG A 101 -13.58 3.86 -7.20
N PRO A 102 -13.95 2.98 -6.24
CA PRO A 102 -14.17 1.57 -6.55
C PRO A 102 -15.43 1.42 -7.41
N LEU A 103 -15.49 0.35 -8.20
CA LEU A 103 -16.74 -0.08 -8.80
C LEU A 103 -17.70 -0.53 -7.69
N LEU A 104 -18.95 -0.07 -7.74
CA LEU A 104 -19.97 -0.35 -6.72
C LEU A 104 -21.06 -1.24 -7.29
N LEU A 105 -21.44 -2.26 -6.51
CA LEU A 105 -22.63 -3.09 -6.78
C LEU A 105 -23.90 -2.35 -6.29
N PRO A 106 -25.11 -2.79 -6.73
CA PRO A 106 -26.37 -2.30 -6.17
C PRO A 106 -26.36 -2.30 -4.65
N GLY A 107 -26.84 -1.22 -4.03
CA GLY A 107 -26.71 -0.99 -2.59
C GLY A 107 -25.40 -0.33 -2.16
N ASN A 108 -24.64 0.26 -3.10
CA ASN A 108 -23.46 1.09 -2.83
C ASN A 108 -22.33 0.32 -2.11
N ARG A 109 -22.12 -0.95 -2.48
CA ARG A 109 -21.16 -1.86 -1.84
C ARG A 109 -19.91 -2.04 -2.70
N LYS A 110 -18.74 -1.80 -2.10
CA LYS A 110 -17.43 -2.17 -2.67
C LYS A 110 -17.23 -3.68 -2.59
N PHE A 111 -16.49 -4.23 -3.55
CA PHE A 111 -16.08 -5.64 -3.60
C PHE A 111 -14.67 -5.76 -4.18
N ASP A 112 -14.08 -6.94 -4.04
CA ASP A 112 -12.81 -7.32 -4.65
C ASP A 112 -12.95 -8.63 -5.45
N TRP A 113 -12.02 -8.85 -6.39
CA TRP A 113 -11.90 -10.11 -7.11
C TRP A 113 -10.90 -11.03 -6.42
N ARG A 114 -11.32 -12.26 -6.12
CA ARG A 114 -10.45 -13.33 -5.67
C ARG A 114 -10.06 -14.21 -6.86
N LEU A 115 -8.82 -14.09 -7.31
CA LEU A 115 -8.25 -14.96 -8.33
C LEU A 115 -7.41 -16.05 -7.66
N TRP A 116 -7.57 -17.29 -8.11
CA TRP A 116 -6.72 -18.43 -7.73
C TRP A 116 -5.77 -18.72 -8.88
N VAL A 117 -4.47 -18.69 -8.62
CA VAL A 117 -3.43 -18.94 -9.62
C VAL A 117 -2.71 -20.25 -9.27
N LEU A 118 -2.74 -21.22 -10.18
CA LEU A 118 -2.00 -22.47 -10.06
C LEU A 118 -0.71 -22.37 -10.89
N LEU A 119 0.43 -22.51 -10.23
CA LEU A 119 1.72 -22.65 -10.91
C LEU A 119 1.98 -24.14 -11.14
N GLY A 120 2.01 -24.54 -12.42
CA GLY A 120 2.44 -25.86 -12.83
C GLY A 120 3.97 -25.98 -12.82
N HIS A 121 4.46 -27.20 -13.03
CA HIS A 121 5.84 -27.39 -13.46
C HIS A 121 5.85 -27.33 -14.99
N ASP A 122 6.82 -26.62 -15.57
CA ASP A 122 7.13 -26.80 -16.97
C ASP A 122 7.83 -28.16 -17.11
N SER A 123 7.34 -29.03 -17.99
CA SER A 123 8.03 -30.26 -18.41
C SER A 123 9.08 -29.95 -19.47
#